data_AF-A0A850P6E1-F1
#
_entry.id   AF-A0A850P6E1-F1
#
_cell.length_a   1.000
_cell.length_b   1.000
_cell.length_c   1.000
_cell.angle_alpha   90.00
_cell.angle_beta   90.00
_cell.angle_gamma   90.00
#
_symmetry.space_group_name_H-M   'P 1'
#
loop_
_entity.id
_entity.type
_entity.pdbx_description
1 polymer ?
#
loop_
_entity_poly.entity_id
_entity_poly.type
_entity_poly.pdbx_seq_one_letter_code
_entity_poly.pdbx_strand_id
1 'polypeptide(L)'
;MLWNADGGLPLLDRRDHRAGGLTFVRARGVVQGVCALVLLAASAFHAARAEAPRPTLPVLTHAPANYLLGCGGCHGIGGMSRQGTVPDLRGQAGYFLCTDSGRRYVLRLPNVAFANLTTPQLTELMNYVMFTLGAGSAPKGARPFTEAEVEAARHEPFGAVSLQAYRADVVRDVTTACPQAAALTDYGAALATREVRNTP
;
A
#
# COMPACT_ATOMS: atom_id res chain seq x y z
N MET A 1 39.76 -25.34 10.69
CA MET A 1 40.12 -24.02 11.26
C MET A 1 39.22 -23.81 12.46
N LEU A 2 39.41 -24.49 13.59
CA LEU A 2 40.53 -24.45 14.54
C LEU A 2 40.79 -23.02 15.03
N TRP A 3 40.21 -22.73 16.21
CA TRP A 3 40.66 -21.70 17.14
C TRP A 3 42.15 -21.87 17.43
N ASN A 4 42.89 -20.76 17.47
CA ASN A 4 44.17 -20.68 18.17
C ASN A 4 44.08 -19.52 19.16
N ALA A 5 43.94 -19.89 20.43
CA ALA A 5 44.44 -19.14 21.57
C ALA A 5 45.93 -19.46 21.70
N ASP A 6 46.74 -18.47 22.11
CA ASP A 6 48.06 -18.53 22.78
C ASP A 6 48.60 -17.10 22.69
N GLY A 7 48.95 -16.36 23.73
CA GLY A 7 49.68 -16.76 24.93
C GLY A 7 50.93 -15.88 24.98
N GLY A 8 51.14 -15.11 26.04
CA GLY A 8 52.42 -14.41 26.25
C GLY A 8 52.32 -13.08 26.99
N LEU A 9 52.27 -13.13 28.32
CA LEU A 9 52.72 -12.03 29.17
C LEU A 9 54.23 -12.20 29.42
N PRO A 10 55.03 -11.13 29.41
CA PRO A 10 56.29 -11.12 30.12
C PRO A 10 56.14 -10.39 31.47
N LEU A 11 56.57 -11.16 32.48
CA LEU A 11 56.88 -10.80 33.85
C LEU A 11 58.15 -9.91 33.89
N LEU A 12 58.11 -8.73 34.53
CA LEU A 12 59.27 -8.00 35.07
C LEU A 12 58.77 -7.22 36.30
N ASP A 13 58.99 -7.72 37.51
CA ASP A 13 60.19 -7.54 38.36
C ASP A 13 60.20 -6.21 39.16
N ARG A 14 59.63 -6.33 40.36
CA ARG A 14 60.14 -5.89 41.68
C ARG A 14 60.67 -4.45 41.82
N ARG A 15 60.04 -3.73 42.75
CA ARG A 15 60.73 -2.94 43.79
C ARG A 15 59.79 -2.59 44.94
N ASP A 16 60.19 -3.01 46.14
CA ASP A 16 59.68 -2.56 47.43
C ASP A 16 59.94 -1.07 47.61
N HIS A 17 58.92 -0.28 47.97
CA HIS A 17 59.14 0.98 48.68
C HIS A 17 58.10 1.23 49.76
N ARG A 18 58.66 1.62 50.90
CA ARG A 18 58.12 1.70 52.25
C ARG A 18 57.06 2.78 52.41
N ALA A 19 56.25 2.61 53.46
CA ALA A 19 55.29 3.56 53.99
C ALA A 19 55.91 4.96 54.19
N GLY A 20 55.27 5.96 53.58
CA GLY A 20 55.42 7.37 53.89
C GLY A 20 54.03 7.92 54.16
N GLY A 21 53.73 8.22 55.42
CA GLY A 21 52.50 8.90 55.81
C GLY A 21 52.48 10.31 55.24
N LEU A 22 51.52 10.58 54.37
CA LEU A 22 51.11 11.93 54.00
C LEU A 22 49.63 12.04 54.35
N THR A 23 49.38 12.92 55.31
CA THR A 23 48.07 13.38 55.77
C THR A 23 47.23 13.83 54.56
N PHE A 24 46.29 12.99 54.14
CA PHE A 24 45.29 13.39 53.15
C PHE A 24 44.33 14.40 53.77
N VAL A 25 44.67 15.67 53.63
CA VAL A 25 43.73 16.79 53.75
C VAL A 25 42.55 16.50 52.80
N ARG A 26 41.33 16.63 53.33
CA ARG A 26 40.03 16.33 52.70
C ARG A 26 39.93 16.80 51.24
N ALA A 27 40.19 15.91 50.28
CA ALA A 27 39.86 16.12 48.86
C ALA A 27 38.44 15.62 48.50
N ARG A 28 37.53 15.50 49.47
CA ARG A 28 36.13 15.08 49.24
C ARG A 28 35.32 16.10 48.43
N GLY A 29 35.70 17.38 48.46
CA GLY A 29 34.94 18.44 47.77
C GLY A 29 35.16 18.53 46.26
N VAL A 30 36.34 18.16 45.76
CA VAL A 30 36.69 18.37 44.33
C VAL A 30 36.16 17.24 43.44
N VAL A 31 36.19 15.99 43.92
CA VAL A 31 35.69 14.83 43.15
C VAL A 31 34.15 14.86 43.00
N GLN A 32 33.42 15.37 44.00
CA GLN A 32 31.96 15.53 43.91
C GLN A 32 31.55 16.65 42.92
N GLY A 33 32.37 17.70 42.76
CA GLY A 33 32.09 18.79 41.83
C GLY A 33 32.20 18.38 40.36
N VAL A 34 33.18 17.53 40.02
CA VAL A 34 33.42 17.08 38.63
C VAL A 34 32.36 16.10 38.14
N CYS A 35 31.92 15.15 38.98
CA CYS A 35 30.81 14.24 38.62
C CYS A 35 29.48 14.97 38.43
N ALA A 36 29.19 15.99 39.24
CA ALA A 36 27.98 16.80 39.09
C ALA A 36 27.98 17.59 37.77
N LEU A 37 29.12 18.16 37.37
CA LEU A 37 29.27 18.90 36.11
C LEU A 37 29.16 18.02 34.86
N VAL A 38 29.69 16.79 34.89
CA VAL A 38 29.55 15.84 33.76
C VAL A 38 28.11 15.34 33.61
N LEU A 39 27.40 15.09 34.72
CA LEU A 39 25.98 14.71 34.68
C LEU A 39 25.05 15.87 34.25
N LEU A 40 25.40 17.11 34.58
CA LEU A 40 24.71 18.32 34.10
C LEU A 40 24.95 18.57 32.59
N ALA A 41 26.15 18.29 32.08
CA ALA A 41 26.43 18.41 30.66
C ALA A 41 25.74 17.32 29.81
N ALA A 42 25.63 16.10 30.33
CA ALA A 42 24.96 14.99 29.64
C ALA A 42 23.42 15.18 29.53
N SER A 43 22.81 15.85 30.51
CA SER A 43 21.37 16.19 30.51
C SER A 43 21.03 17.34 29.55
N ALA A 44 21.95 18.30 29.35
CA ALA A 44 21.79 19.34 28.35
C ALA A 44 21.83 18.81 26.89
N PHE A 45 22.60 17.75 26.63
CA PHE A 45 22.65 17.11 25.30
C PHE A 45 21.40 16.28 24.97
N HIS A 46 20.69 15.74 25.97
CA HIS A 46 19.42 15.04 25.73
C HIS A 46 18.26 16.00 25.49
N ALA A 47 18.26 17.16 26.15
CA ALA A 47 17.20 18.15 26.02
C ALA A 47 17.22 18.92 24.69
N ALA A 48 18.35 18.92 23.97
CA ALA A 48 18.53 19.72 22.75
C ALA A 48 18.25 18.97 21.43
N ARG A 49 17.84 17.69 21.47
CA ARG A 49 17.26 17.07 20.28
C ARG A 49 15.84 17.59 20.11
N ALA A 50 15.71 18.67 19.34
CA ALA A 50 14.43 19.01 18.74
C ALA A 50 13.90 17.76 18.03
N GLU A 51 12.74 17.26 18.47
CA GLU A 51 12.04 16.16 17.80
C GLU A 51 11.85 16.59 16.34
N ALA A 52 12.58 15.96 15.42
CA ALA A 52 12.39 16.22 14.00
C ALA A 52 10.90 15.96 13.66
N PRO A 53 10.25 16.78 12.83
CA PRO A 53 8.87 16.55 12.44
C PRO A 53 8.72 15.11 11.95
N ARG A 54 7.91 14.31 12.66
CA ARG A 54 7.67 12.94 12.22
C ARG A 54 6.99 13.01 10.87
N PRO A 55 7.47 12.28 9.86
CA PRO A 55 6.77 12.19 8.60
C PRO A 55 5.34 11.70 8.87
N THR A 56 4.34 12.48 8.47
CA THR A 56 2.95 12.08 8.51
C THR A 56 2.79 10.91 7.55
N LEU A 57 2.58 9.71 8.10
CA LEU A 57 2.26 8.56 7.27
C LEU A 57 0.90 8.78 6.62
N PRO A 58 0.71 8.45 5.33
CA PRO A 58 -0.60 8.46 4.71
C PRO A 58 -1.54 7.55 5.50
N VAL A 59 -2.63 8.11 6.02
CA VAL A 59 -3.71 7.30 6.59
C VAL A 59 -4.48 6.72 5.41
N LEU A 60 -4.42 5.40 5.25
CA LEU A 60 -5.28 4.70 4.30
C LEU A 60 -6.72 4.73 4.84
N THR A 61 -7.60 5.45 4.15
CA THR A 61 -9.04 5.37 4.40
C THR A 61 -9.57 3.99 3.99
N HIS A 62 -10.82 3.67 4.35
CA HIS A 62 -11.39 2.34 4.14
C HIS A 62 -11.37 1.89 2.67
N ALA A 63 -11.79 2.73 1.72
CA ALA A 63 -11.79 2.34 0.31
C ALA A 63 -10.38 2.05 -0.29
N PRO A 64 -9.35 2.91 -0.15
CA PRO A 64 -7.98 2.57 -0.55
C PRO A 64 -7.43 1.31 0.13
N ALA A 65 -7.69 1.11 1.42
CA ALA A 65 -7.26 -0.09 2.13
C ALA A 65 -7.94 -1.36 1.57
N ASN A 66 -9.27 -1.31 1.39
CA ASN A 66 -10.05 -2.39 0.81
C ASN A 66 -9.63 -2.67 -0.64
N TYR A 67 -9.30 -1.62 -1.42
CA TYR A 67 -8.77 -1.77 -2.76
C TYR A 67 -7.46 -2.54 -2.77
N LEU A 68 -6.50 -2.14 -1.92
CA LEU A 68 -5.20 -2.80 -1.84
C LEU A 68 -5.34 -4.29 -1.47
N LEU A 69 -6.25 -4.60 -0.55
CA LEU A 69 -6.45 -5.96 -0.05
C LEU A 69 -7.28 -6.86 -0.98
N GLY A 70 -8.26 -6.29 -1.69
CA GLY A 70 -9.19 -7.05 -2.53
C GLY A 70 -8.90 -7.02 -4.03
N CYS A 71 -8.19 -6.00 -4.53
CA CYS A 71 -8.05 -5.74 -5.97
C CYS A 71 -6.61 -5.43 -6.40
N GLY A 72 -5.86 -4.71 -5.56
CA GLY A 72 -4.54 -4.17 -5.89
C GLY A 72 -3.47 -5.22 -6.16
N GLY A 73 -3.64 -6.46 -5.67
CA GLY A 73 -2.75 -7.57 -6.02
C GLY A 73 -2.77 -7.92 -7.52
N CYS A 74 -3.94 -7.83 -8.17
CA CYS A 74 -4.08 -8.13 -9.60
C CYS A 74 -4.02 -6.86 -10.47
N HIS A 75 -4.73 -5.81 -10.05
CA HIS A 75 -4.81 -4.54 -10.78
C HIS A 75 -3.66 -3.58 -10.48
N GLY A 76 -2.72 -3.97 -9.62
CA GLY A 76 -1.61 -3.12 -9.16
C GLY A 76 -2.04 -2.10 -8.11
N ILE A 77 -1.11 -1.71 -7.23
CA ILE A 77 -1.40 -0.78 -6.12
C ILE A 77 -1.91 0.60 -6.58
N GLY A 78 -1.57 1.01 -7.81
CA GLY A 78 -2.02 2.25 -8.44
C GLY A 78 -3.10 2.06 -9.49
N GLY A 79 -3.66 0.87 -9.67
CA GLY A 79 -4.63 0.54 -10.72
C GLY A 79 -4.01 0.29 -12.10
N MET A 80 -2.72 0.03 -12.17
CA MET A 80 -2.01 -0.38 -13.40
C MET A 80 -1.59 -1.84 -13.26
N SER A 81 -2.22 -2.72 -14.05
CA SER A 81 -1.97 -4.16 -14.06
C SER A 81 -0.66 -4.49 -14.74
N ARG A 82 0.01 -5.53 -14.25
CA ARG A 82 1.22 -6.04 -14.88
C ARG A 82 0.87 -6.95 -16.05
N GLN A 83 1.40 -6.62 -17.23
CA GLN A 83 1.31 -7.44 -18.46
C GLN A 83 -0.14 -7.74 -18.90
N GLY A 84 -1.10 -6.88 -18.56
CA GLY A 84 -2.51 -7.06 -18.95
C GLY A 84 -3.13 -8.36 -18.46
N THR A 85 -2.68 -8.87 -17.31
CA THR A 85 -3.22 -10.11 -16.71
C THR A 85 -4.67 -9.92 -16.29
N VAL A 86 -4.99 -8.71 -15.84
CA VAL A 86 -6.34 -8.16 -15.71
C VAL A 86 -6.34 -6.74 -16.33
N PRO A 87 -7.49 -6.11 -16.57
CA PRO A 87 -7.52 -4.74 -17.14
C PRO A 87 -6.88 -3.71 -16.21
N ASP A 88 -6.33 -2.64 -16.77
CA ASP A 88 -6.01 -1.44 -16.00
C ASP A 88 -7.30 -0.79 -15.48
N LEU A 89 -7.25 -0.28 -14.24
CA LEU A 89 -8.33 0.52 -13.66
C LEU A 89 -8.00 2.01 -13.76
N ARG A 90 -6.71 2.35 -13.63
CA ARG A 90 -6.26 3.73 -13.62
C ARG A 90 -6.54 4.40 -14.96
N GLY A 91 -7.30 5.48 -14.95
CA GLY A 91 -7.65 6.19 -16.18
C GLY A 91 -8.63 5.46 -17.09
N GLN A 92 -9.18 4.32 -16.66
CA GLN A 92 -10.04 3.48 -17.51
C GLN A 92 -11.37 3.12 -16.84
N ALA A 93 -11.38 2.83 -15.53
CA ALA A 93 -12.53 2.27 -14.84
C ALA A 93 -13.79 3.15 -14.95
N GLY A 94 -13.63 4.48 -14.88
CA GLY A 94 -14.73 5.43 -14.93
C GLY A 94 -15.49 5.43 -16.28
N TYR A 95 -14.88 4.99 -17.38
CA TYR A 95 -15.56 4.92 -18.68
C TYR A 95 -16.74 3.95 -18.69
N PHE A 96 -16.76 2.94 -17.82
CA PHE A 96 -17.92 2.06 -17.69
C PHE A 96 -19.18 2.80 -17.22
N LEU A 97 -19.05 4.01 -16.66
CA LEU A 97 -20.20 4.86 -16.30
C LEU A 97 -20.82 5.61 -17.48
N CYS A 98 -20.29 5.46 -18.70
CA CYS A 98 -20.85 6.07 -19.91
C CYS A 98 -22.18 5.45 -20.36
N THR A 99 -22.48 4.23 -19.93
CA THR A 99 -23.72 3.53 -20.29
C THR A 99 -24.30 2.81 -19.08
N ASP A 100 -25.61 2.59 -19.08
CA ASP A 100 -26.27 1.79 -18.04
C ASP A 100 -25.82 0.31 -18.08
N SER A 101 -25.45 -0.20 -19.26
CA SER A 101 -24.88 -1.54 -19.41
C SER A 101 -23.50 -1.64 -18.75
N GLY A 102 -22.63 -0.66 -18.94
CA GLY A 102 -21.32 -0.58 -18.30
C GLY A 102 -21.41 -0.38 -16.78
N ARG A 103 -22.31 0.49 -16.33
CA ARG A 103 -22.57 0.77 -14.92
C ARG A 103 -23.00 -0.49 -14.16
N ARG A 104 -23.93 -1.27 -14.73
CA ARG A 104 -24.36 -2.55 -14.14
C ARG A 104 -23.27 -3.62 -14.24
N TYR A 105 -22.54 -3.64 -15.36
CA TYR A 105 -21.51 -4.65 -15.61
C TYR A 105 -20.46 -4.70 -14.49
N VAL A 106 -19.92 -3.54 -14.10
CA VAL A 106 -18.81 -3.48 -13.11
C VAL A 106 -19.22 -3.94 -11.71
N LEU A 107 -20.48 -3.75 -11.31
CA LEU A 107 -20.99 -4.21 -10.01
C LEU A 107 -21.28 -5.72 -9.98
N ARG A 108 -21.64 -6.30 -11.12
CA ARG A 108 -22.04 -7.71 -11.25
C ARG A 108 -20.86 -8.66 -11.54
N LEU A 109 -19.65 -8.11 -11.68
CA LEU A 109 -18.43 -8.92 -11.81
C LEU A 109 -18.33 -9.88 -10.61
N PRO A 110 -18.05 -11.18 -10.81
CA PRO A 110 -18.03 -12.15 -9.71
C PRO A 110 -17.14 -11.72 -8.54
N ASN A 111 -15.95 -11.20 -8.83
CA ASN A 111 -15.00 -10.74 -7.82
C ASN A 111 -15.44 -9.46 -7.08
N VAL A 112 -16.46 -8.75 -7.58
CA VAL A 112 -17.06 -7.58 -6.95
C VAL A 112 -18.31 -7.99 -6.17
N ALA A 113 -19.25 -8.67 -6.83
CA ALA A 113 -20.52 -9.11 -6.24
C ALA A 113 -20.31 -10.06 -5.05
N PHE A 114 -19.30 -10.94 -5.09
CA PHE A 114 -18.96 -11.84 -3.99
C PHE A 114 -17.89 -11.31 -3.03
N ALA A 115 -17.51 -10.03 -3.13
CA ALA A 115 -16.53 -9.46 -2.22
C ALA A 115 -16.98 -9.60 -0.76
N ASN A 116 -16.06 -10.03 0.10
CA ASN A 116 -16.27 -10.14 1.56
C ASN A 116 -16.20 -8.77 2.24
N LEU A 117 -17.08 -7.87 1.81
CA LEU A 117 -17.27 -6.52 2.31
C LEU A 117 -18.76 -6.31 2.54
N THR A 118 -19.10 -5.45 3.50
CA THR A 118 -20.48 -5.00 3.65
C THR A 118 -20.90 -4.15 2.43
N THR A 119 -22.19 -4.06 2.16
CA THR A 119 -22.71 -3.24 1.05
C THR A 119 -22.24 -1.78 1.10
N PRO A 120 -22.23 -1.09 2.26
CA PRO A 120 -21.63 0.25 2.37
C PRO A 120 -20.13 0.29 2.01
N GLN A 121 -19.34 -0.67 2.51
CA GLN A 121 -17.89 -0.74 2.21
C GLN A 121 -17.62 -1.01 0.73
N LEU A 122 -18.39 -1.90 0.11
CA LEU A 122 -18.27 -2.18 -1.31
C LEU A 122 -18.70 -0.97 -2.15
N THR A 123 -19.73 -0.25 -1.72
CA THR A 123 -20.17 1.00 -2.37
C THR A 123 -19.07 2.06 -2.33
N GLU A 124 -18.45 2.26 -1.17
CA GLU A 124 -17.31 3.18 -1.01
C GLU A 124 -16.13 2.75 -1.90
N LEU A 125 -15.78 1.47 -1.90
CA LEU A 125 -14.72 0.90 -2.73
C LEU A 125 -14.98 1.10 -4.23
N MET A 126 -16.18 0.77 -4.70
CA MET A 126 -16.50 0.89 -6.13
C MET A 126 -16.52 2.35 -6.57
N ASN A 127 -17.00 3.27 -5.72
CA ASN A 127 -16.90 4.69 -6.00
C ASN A 127 -15.44 5.18 -6.03
N TYR A 128 -14.58 4.72 -5.12
CA TYR A 128 -13.15 5.00 -5.19
C TYR A 128 -12.51 4.49 -6.49
N VAL A 129 -12.85 3.27 -6.92
CA VAL A 129 -12.35 2.70 -8.18
C VAL A 129 -12.76 3.55 -9.38
N MET A 130 -14.04 3.95 -9.47
CA MET A 130 -14.53 4.68 -10.64
C MET A 130 -14.06 6.14 -10.68
N PHE A 131 -14.10 6.84 -9.54
CA PHE A 131 -13.91 8.30 -9.51
C PHE A 131 -12.49 8.71 -9.09
N THR A 132 -11.82 7.92 -8.25
CA THR A 132 -10.45 8.22 -7.81
C THR A 132 -9.42 7.48 -8.65
N LEU A 133 -9.45 6.14 -8.70
CA LEU A 133 -8.52 5.39 -9.55
C LEU A 133 -8.81 5.65 -11.02
N GLY A 134 -10.09 5.77 -11.41
CA GLY A 134 -10.49 6.12 -12.77
C GLY A 134 -9.88 7.43 -13.30
N ALA A 135 -9.25 8.27 -12.46
CA ALA A 135 -8.37 9.37 -12.87
C ALA A 135 -8.95 10.27 -13.99
N GLY A 136 -10.23 10.63 -13.86
CA GLY A 136 -10.92 11.50 -14.81
C GLY A 136 -11.61 10.80 -15.99
N SER A 137 -11.58 9.47 -16.06
CA SER A 137 -12.31 8.69 -17.09
C SER A 137 -13.84 8.68 -16.91
N ALA A 138 -14.34 9.02 -15.73
CA ALA A 138 -15.79 9.13 -15.53
C ALA A 138 -16.36 10.32 -16.33
N PRO A 139 -17.45 10.14 -17.11
CA PRO A 139 -18.03 11.22 -17.89
C PRO A 139 -18.62 12.31 -16.98
N LYS A 140 -18.72 13.53 -17.51
CA LYS A 140 -19.33 14.65 -16.77
C LYS A 140 -20.77 14.29 -16.38
N GLY A 141 -21.12 14.51 -15.11
CA GLY A 141 -22.44 14.19 -14.58
C GLY A 141 -22.63 12.73 -14.17
N ALA A 142 -21.60 11.87 -14.31
CA ALA A 142 -21.64 10.53 -13.75
C ALA A 142 -21.92 10.57 -12.23
N ARG A 143 -22.91 9.79 -11.81
CA ARG A 143 -23.33 9.73 -10.41
C ARG A 143 -22.61 8.59 -9.68
N PRO A 144 -22.20 8.77 -8.41
CA PRO A 144 -21.74 7.67 -7.57
C PRO A 144 -22.76 6.52 -7.51
N PHE A 145 -22.28 5.30 -7.30
CA PHE A 145 -23.13 4.17 -6.94
C PHE A 145 -23.80 4.41 -5.59
N THR A 146 -25.05 3.99 -5.50
CA THR A 146 -25.81 3.89 -4.26
C THR A 146 -25.68 2.49 -3.66
N GLU A 147 -25.89 2.38 -2.35
CA GLU A 147 -25.91 1.08 -1.68
C GLU A 147 -27.00 0.16 -2.23
N ALA A 148 -28.15 0.71 -2.64
CA ALA A 148 -29.23 -0.07 -3.24
C ALA A 148 -28.83 -0.71 -4.58
N GLU A 149 -28.08 0.03 -5.42
CA GLU A 149 -27.56 -0.52 -6.68
C GLU A 149 -26.54 -1.64 -6.43
N VAL A 150 -25.67 -1.44 -5.44
CA VAL A 150 -24.67 -2.44 -5.06
C VAL A 150 -25.32 -3.68 -4.49
N GLU A 151 -26.28 -3.53 -3.58
CA GLU A 151 -27.03 -4.64 -2.99
C GLU A 151 -27.73 -5.46 -4.07
N ALA A 152 -28.47 -4.82 -4.97
CA ALA A 152 -29.17 -5.51 -6.06
C ALA A 152 -28.19 -6.30 -6.95
N ALA A 153 -27.03 -5.73 -7.29
CA ALA A 153 -26.04 -6.39 -8.12
C ALA A 153 -25.41 -7.64 -7.45
N ARG A 154 -25.32 -7.67 -6.11
CA ARG A 154 -24.80 -8.83 -5.37
C ARG A 154 -25.70 -10.06 -5.47
N HIS A 155 -26.99 -9.87 -5.74
CA HIS A 155 -27.95 -10.97 -5.96
C HIS A 155 -28.02 -11.45 -7.41
N GLU A 156 -27.34 -10.77 -8.34
CA GLU A 156 -27.34 -11.10 -9.77
C GLU A 156 -25.94 -11.20 -10.40
N PRO A 157 -24.97 -11.91 -9.80
CA PRO A 157 -23.61 -12.00 -10.33
C PRO A 157 -23.55 -12.69 -11.69
N PHE A 158 -22.58 -12.32 -12.54
CA PHE A 158 -22.33 -13.04 -13.79
C PHE A 158 -21.74 -14.43 -13.56
N GLY A 159 -22.02 -15.37 -14.47
CA GLY A 159 -21.31 -16.65 -14.57
C GLY A 159 -20.07 -16.58 -15.46
N ALA A 160 -19.12 -17.50 -15.28
CA ALA A 160 -17.84 -17.48 -16.02
C ALA A 160 -17.99 -17.71 -17.54
N VAL A 161 -18.92 -18.58 -17.97
CA VAL A 161 -19.09 -18.95 -19.39
C VAL A 161 -19.65 -17.79 -20.24
N SER A 162 -20.36 -16.83 -19.64
CA SER A 162 -20.94 -15.69 -20.35
C SER A 162 -20.18 -14.37 -20.17
N LEU A 163 -19.21 -14.30 -19.24
CA LEU A 163 -18.59 -13.03 -18.85
C LEU A 163 -17.75 -12.40 -19.96
N GLN A 164 -16.98 -13.18 -20.73
CA GLN A 164 -16.10 -12.63 -21.77
C GLN A 164 -16.92 -12.03 -22.94
N ALA A 165 -17.91 -12.78 -23.44
CA ALA A 165 -18.80 -12.30 -24.49
C ALA A 165 -19.59 -11.06 -24.03
N TYR A 166 -20.16 -11.10 -22.82
CA TYR A 166 -20.89 -9.97 -22.26
C TYR A 166 -19.99 -8.74 -22.10
N ARG A 167 -18.74 -8.93 -21.67
CA ARG A 167 -17.76 -7.83 -21.60
C ARG A 167 -17.54 -7.21 -22.98
N ALA A 168 -17.39 -8.02 -24.04
CA ALA A 168 -17.17 -7.50 -25.38
C ALA A 168 -18.33 -6.61 -25.84
N ASP A 169 -19.57 -7.04 -25.58
CA ASP A 169 -20.77 -6.25 -25.88
C ASP A 169 -20.79 -4.93 -25.08
N VAL A 170 -20.54 -4.99 -23.78
CA VAL A 170 -20.48 -3.78 -22.92
C VAL A 170 -19.39 -2.82 -23.37
N VAL A 171 -18.19 -3.31 -23.71
CA VAL A 171 -17.09 -2.45 -24.17
C VAL A 171 -17.45 -1.78 -25.49
N ARG A 172 -18.13 -2.48 -26.40
CA ARG A 172 -18.63 -1.88 -27.65
C ARG A 172 -19.65 -0.77 -27.37
N ASP A 173 -20.60 -1.01 -26.47
CA ASP A 173 -21.59 0.01 -26.09
C ASP A 173 -20.92 1.24 -25.47
N VAL A 174 -20.01 1.02 -24.52
CA VAL A 174 -19.26 2.08 -23.82
C VAL A 174 -18.41 2.89 -24.80
N THR A 175 -17.68 2.23 -25.70
CA THR A 175 -16.82 2.93 -26.68
C THR A 175 -17.63 3.69 -27.74
N THR A 176 -18.85 3.23 -28.04
CA THR A 176 -19.79 3.96 -28.90
C THR A 176 -20.31 5.22 -28.22
N ALA A 177 -20.68 5.15 -26.93
CA ALA A 177 -21.17 6.31 -26.17
C ALA A 177 -20.05 7.29 -25.76
N CYS A 178 -18.85 6.77 -25.50
CA CYS A 178 -17.67 7.51 -25.07
C CYS A 178 -16.45 7.09 -25.91
N PRO A 179 -16.19 7.74 -27.05
CA PRO A 179 -15.05 7.41 -27.92
C PRO A 179 -13.69 7.48 -27.23
N GLN A 180 -13.57 8.27 -26.15
CA GLN A 180 -12.36 8.37 -25.32
C GLN A 180 -12.03 7.06 -24.59
N ALA A 181 -13.00 6.15 -24.47
CA ALA A 181 -12.84 4.83 -23.85
C ALA A 181 -12.22 3.78 -24.79
N ALA A 182 -11.71 4.15 -25.96
CA ALA A 182 -11.19 3.22 -26.97
C ALA A 182 -10.20 2.19 -26.40
N ALA A 183 -9.34 2.58 -25.45
CA ALA A 183 -8.37 1.69 -24.81
C ALA A 183 -9.00 0.50 -24.05
N LEU A 184 -10.30 0.52 -23.74
CA LEU A 184 -10.99 -0.62 -23.14
C LEU A 184 -10.98 -1.88 -24.03
N THR A 185 -10.79 -1.73 -25.35
CA THR A 185 -10.71 -2.86 -26.29
C THR A 185 -9.42 -3.66 -26.16
N ASP A 186 -8.34 -3.04 -25.66
CA ASP A 186 -7.00 -3.62 -25.66
C ASP A 186 -6.94 -4.93 -24.86
N TYR A 187 -7.61 -4.96 -23.71
CA TYR A 187 -7.68 -6.16 -22.89
C TYR A 187 -8.45 -7.29 -23.59
N GLY A 188 -9.54 -6.99 -24.30
CA GLY A 188 -10.31 -7.98 -25.05
C GLY A 188 -9.47 -8.62 -26.16
N ALA A 189 -8.72 -7.81 -26.91
CA ALA A 189 -7.80 -8.30 -27.93
C ALA A 189 -6.66 -9.17 -27.34
N ALA A 190 -6.10 -8.75 -26.20
CA ALA A 190 -5.06 -9.51 -25.51
C ALA A 190 -5.56 -10.86 -24.99
N LEU A 191 -6.79 -10.93 -24.46
CA LEU A 191 -7.44 -12.17 -24.03
C LEU A 191 -7.65 -13.13 -25.20
N ALA A 192 -8.25 -12.66 -26.30
CA ALA A 192 -8.50 -13.51 -27.47
C ALA A 192 -7.20 -14.14 -28.01
N THR A 193 -6.10 -13.38 -27.98
CA THR A 193 -4.79 -13.89 -28.40
C THR A 193 -4.25 -14.97 -27.44
N ARG A 194 -4.54 -14.89 -26.14
CA ARG A 194 -4.16 -15.93 -25.16
C ARG A 194 -5.00 -17.20 -25.33
N GLU A 195 -6.30 -17.05 -25.55
CA GLU A 195 -7.23 -18.16 -25.81
C GLU A 195 -6.75 -19.01 -27.00
N VAL A 196 -6.41 -18.35 -28.12
CA VAL A 196 -5.87 -19.01 -29.32
C VAL A 196 -4.57 -19.76 -29.02
N ARG A 197 -3.64 -19.16 -28.26
CA ARG A 197 -2.36 -19.82 -27.90
C ARG A 197 -2.53 -21.00 -26.95
N ASN A 198 -3.61 -21.06 -26.19
CA ASN A 198 -3.88 -22.10 -25.20
C ASN A 198 -4.84 -23.18 -25.72
N THR A 199 -5.25 -23.11 -27.00
CA THR A 199 -6.05 -24.16 -27.63
C THR A 199 -5.11 -25.34 -27.96
N PRO A 200 -5.43 -26.57 -27.51
CA PRO A 200 -4.56 -27.75 -27.64
C PRO A 200 -4.30 -28.18 -29.09
#